data_AF-A0A7J9VI65-F1
#
_entry.id   AF-A0A7J9VI65-F1
#
_cell.length_a   1.000
_cell.length_b   1.000
_cell.length_c   1.000
_cell.angle_alpha   90.00
_cell.angle_beta   90.00
_cell.angle_gamma   90.00
#
_symmetry.space_group_name_H-M   'P 1'
#
loop_
_entity.id
_entity.type
_entity.pdbx_description
1 polymer ?
#
loop_
_entity_poly.entity_id
_entity_poly.type
_entity_poly.pdbx_seq_one_letter_code
_entity_poly.pdbx_strand_id
1 'polypeptide(L)'
;NGVNDGGFLTGDDSPNQRQSDNLITNNSLTYSGDQRLESADSLTYVTPPLQHDTEVTGQPLITLDASSTADDTDWVVKLIDVFPSSPPSASGPQSGYWEKVTQCQLKGTHRFGHQRAVPIPVNKKVHYAIRCLPTSQLFEAGHRIGIMISSGAAADRVPNPNPAINTVFHSTRATVPIAPRDNARVTGPPQG
;
A
#
# COMPACT_ATOMS: atom_id res chain seq x y z
N ASN A 1 -22.84 -20.93 -13.99
CA ASN A 1 -21.52 -20.94 -14.65
C ASN A 1 -21.07 -19.52 -14.91
N GLY A 2 -20.60 -18.84 -13.86
CA GLY A 2 -20.06 -17.48 -13.93
C GLY A 2 -18.59 -17.53 -13.55
N VAL A 3 -17.74 -17.00 -14.42
CA VAL A 3 -16.30 -16.84 -14.18
C VAL A 3 -16.14 -15.69 -13.19
N ASN A 4 -15.48 -15.96 -12.06
CA ASN A 4 -15.07 -14.93 -11.10
C ASN A 4 -13.82 -14.23 -11.67
N ASP A 5 -14.02 -13.13 -12.38
CA ASP A 5 -12.92 -12.25 -12.78
C ASP A 5 -12.45 -11.48 -11.55
N GLY A 6 -11.18 -11.67 -11.18
CA GLY A 6 -10.55 -11.06 -10.02
C GLY A 6 -10.82 -9.55 -9.98
N GLY A 7 -11.44 -9.09 -8.90
CA GLY A 7 -11.80 -7.68 -8.71
C GLY A 7 -10.56 -6.81 -8.70
N PHE A 8 -10.38 -6.01 -9.75
CA PHE A 8 -9.34 -4.99 -9.85
C PHE A 8 -9.82 -3.70 -9.17
N LEU A 9 -9.00 -3.13 -8.30
CA LEU A 9 -9.17 -1.76 -7.85
C LEU A 9 -8.57 -0.83 -8.92
N THR A 10 -9.38 -0.37 -9.86
CA THR A 10 -8.98 0.66 -10.82
C THR A 10 -9.59 2.00 -10.42
N GLY A 11 -8.76 3.05 -10.36
CA GLY A 11 -9.24 4.44 -10.24
C GLY A 11 -10.05 4.88 -11.47
N ASP A 12 -10.84 5.93 -11.28
CA ASP A 12 -11.74 6.56 -12.26
C ASP A 12 -10.98 7.24 -13.42
N ASP A 13 -11.20 6.80 -14.67
CA ASP A 13 -10.58 7.27 -15.91
C ASP A 13 -11.23 8.56 -16.48
N SER A 14 -11.22 9.65 -15.71
CA SER A 14 -11.71 10.96 -16.17
C SER A 14 -10.61 11.79 -16.88
N PRO A 15 -10.89 12.41 -18.06
CA PRO A 15 -9.87 12.93 -18.99
C PRO A 15 -9.14 14.22 -18.57
N ASN A 16 -9.41 14.79 -17.39
CA ASN A 16 -8.78 16.00 -16.86
C ASN A 16 -8.10 15.80 -15.49
N GLN A 17 -7.86 14.55 -15.08
CA GLN A 17 -7.11 14.28 -13.85
C GLN A 17 -5.62 14.53 -14.08
N ARG A 18 -4.92 15.05 -13.04
CA ARG A 18 -3.46 14.95 -12.96
C ARG A 18 -3.08 13.51 -13.29
N GLN A 19 -2.02 13.29 -14.07
CA GLN A 19 -1.59 11.93 -14.44
C GLN A 19 -0.57 11.33 -13.45
N SER A 20 -0.20 12.11 -12.42
CA SER A 20 0.80 11.78 -11.44
C SER A 20 0.67 12.65 -10.20
N ASP A 21 1.10 12.11 -9.06
CA ASP A 21 1.31 12.84 -7.83
C ASP A 21 2.81 12.95 -7.53
N ASN A 22 3.23 14.12 -7.05
CA ASN A 22 4.60 14.34 -6.63
C ASN A 22 4.76 13.90 -5.18
N LEU A 23 5.72 13.02 -4.96
CA LEU A 23 6.15 12.56 -3.65
C LEU A 23 7.45 13.27 -3.28
N ILE A 24 7.34 14.26 -2.42
CA ILE A 24 8.50 14.90 -1.77
C ILE A 24 8.61 14.25 -0.39
N THR A 25 9.57 13.34 -0.21
CA THR A 25 9.89 12.81 1.13
C THR A 25 11.35 12.99 1.43
N ASN A 26 11.65 13.03 2.71
CA ASN A 26 12.97 13.23 3.30
C ASN A 26 13.65 11.90 3.71
N ASN A 27 13.32 10.77 3.09
CA ASN A 27 13.84 9.44 3.45
C ASN A 27 13.74 9.14 4.97
N SER A 28 12.68 9.63 5.64
CA SER A 28 12.49 9.48 7.09
C SER A 28 12.28 8.05 7.54
N LEU A 29 12.47 7.81 8.85
CA LEU A 29 12.25 6.51 9.48
C LEU A 29 10.77 6.15 9.50
N THR A 30 10.42 4.91 9.15
CA THR A 30 9.06 4.39 9.25
C THR A 30 8.78 3.78 10.62
N TYR A 31 7.60 4.04 11.18
CA TYR A 31 7.10 3.64 12.48
C TYR A 31 6.18 2.39 12.40
N SER A 32 6.02 1.70 13.53
CA SER A 32 5.19 0.49 13.65
C SER A 32 3.81 0.72 14.25
N GLY A 33 3.55 1.88 14.87
CA GLY A 33 2.25 2.22 15.45
C GLY A 33 1.30 2.86 14.44
N ASP A 34 0.49 3.83 14.90
CA ASP A 34 -0.50 4.50 14.04
C ASP A 34 0.15 5.16 12.81
N GLN A 35 -0.28 4.73 11.63
CA GLN A 35 0.33 5.18 10.36
C GLN A 35 -0.07 6.61 9.99
N ARG A 36 -1.08 7.21 10.64
CA ARG A 36 -1.40 8.63 10.47
C ARG A 36 -0.19 9.54 10.76
N LEU A 37 0.70 9.10 11.64
CA LEU A 37 1.89 9.88 12.02
C LEU A 37 2.91 10.03 10.87
N GLU A 38 2.79 9.21 9.82
CA GLU A 38 3.67 9.24 8.65
C GLU A 38 2.98 9.75 7.38
N SER A 39 1.70 10.16 7.47
CA SER A 39 0.93 10.55 6.28
C SER A 39 1.45 11.83 5.62
N ALA A 40 2.14 12.69 6.37
CA ALA A 40 2.73 13.93 5.85
C ALA A 40 3.91 13.67 4.89
N ASP A 41 4.65 12.58 5.11
CA ASP A 41 5.83 12.20 4.33
C ASP A 41 5.54 11.03 3.37
N SER A 42 4.27 10.83 2.99
CA SER A 42 3.87 9.75 2.08
C SER A 42 2.72 10.15 1.17
N LEU A 43 2.67 9.56 -0.03
CA LEU A 43 1.44 9.55 -0.82
C LEU A 43 0.53 8.48 -0.25
N THR A 44 -0.67 8.88 0.16
CA THR A 44 -1.67 7.97 0.70
C THR A 44 -2.87 7.88 -0.23
N TYR A 45 -3.19 6.66 -0.67
CA TYR A 45 -4.37 6.34 -1.46
C TYR A 45 -5.28 5.44 -0.63
N VAL A 46 -6.57 5.75 -0.56
CA VAL A 46 -7.54 4.95 0.21
C VAL A 46 -8.77 4.67 -0.62
N THR A 47 -9.34 3.47 -0.47
CA THR A 47 -10.62 3.14 -1.08
C THR A 47 -11.77 3.93 -0.43
N PRO A 48 -12.96 3.96 -1.05
CA PRO A 48 -14.21 4.16 -0.31
C PRO A 48 -14.35 3.13 0.83
N PRO A 49 -15.23 3.38 1.83
CA PRO A 49 -15.54 2.40 2.86
C PRO A 49 -16.02 1.08 2.22
N LEU A 50 -15.48 -0.03 2.71
CA LEU A 50 -15.86 -1.36 2.26
C LEU A 50 -17.33 -1.62 2.62
N GLN A 51 -18.08 -2.16 1.67
CA GLN A 51 -19.50 -2.48 1.88
C GLN A 51 -19.70 -3.80 2.65
N HIS A 52 -18.64 -4.58 2.83
CA HIS A 52 -18.63 -5.91 3.41
C HIS A 52 -17.22 -6.27 3.87
N ASP A 53 -17.13 -7.21 4.81
CA ASP A 53 -15.88 -7.80 5.23
C ASP A 53 -15.11 -8.35 4.01
N THR A 54 -13.85 -7.98 3.89
CA THR A 54 -12.97 -8.34 2.78
C THR A 54 -11.69 -8.96 3.34
N GLU A 55 -11.47 -10.24 3.08
CA GLU A 55 -10.25 -10.91 3.49
C GLU A 55 -9.18 -10.81 2.40
N VAL A 56 -7.98 -10.36 2.78
CA VAL A 56 -6.79 -10.35 1.95
C VAL A 56 -5.80 -11.37 2.50
N THR A 57 -5.64 -12.49 1.78
CA THR A 57 -4.77 -13.60 2.18
C THR A 57 -3.84 -13.97 1.03
N GLY A 58 -2.53 -13.81 1.25
CA GLY A 58 -1.47 -14.07 0.26
C GLY A 58 -0.45 -12.94 0.18
N GLN A 59 0.26 -12.83 -0.94
CA GLN A 59 1.29 -11.81 -1.15
C GLN A 59 0.78 -10.65 -2.03
N PRO A 60 0.60 -9.45 -1.46
CA PRO A 60 0.34 -8.26 -2.27
C PRO A 60 1.52 -7.90 -3.18
N LEU A 61 1.20 -7.37 -4.36
CA LEU A 61 2.16 -6.89 -5.36
C LEU A 61 1.84 -5.46 -5.75
N ILE A 62 2.84 -4.59 -5.69
CA ILE A 62 2.73 -3.20 -6.17
C ILE A 62 3.46 -3.10 -7.51
N THR A 63 2.73 -2.73 -8.55
CA THR A 63 3.30 -2.32 -9.83
C THR A 63 3.40 -0.80 -9.79
N LEU A 64 4.59 -0.30 -9.45
CA LEU A 64 4.85 1.12 -9.28
C LEU A 64 5.45 1.70 -10.56
N ASP A 65 4.80 2.73 -11.06
CA ASP A 65 5.31 3.57 -12.13
C ASP A 65 5.78 4.88 -11.51
N ALA A 66 7.09 5.13 -11.53
CA ALA A 66 7.65 6.31 -10.88
C ALA A 66 8.91 6.85 -11.57
N SER A 67 9.22 8.12 -11.32
CA SER A 67 10.50 8.74 -11.69
C SER A 67 11.15 9.38 -10.46
N SER A 68 12.46 9.55 -10.52
CA SER A 68 13.24 10.21 -9.47
C SER A 68 14.19 11.24 -10.09
N THR A 69 14.44 12.34 -9.39
CA THR A 69 15.50 13.29 -9.74
C THR A 69 16.89 12.78 -9.37
N ALA A 70 16.99 11.68 -8.61
CA ALA A 70 18.24 11.02 -8.26
C ALA A 70 18.40 9.70 -9.04
N ASP A 71 19.64 9.20 -9.10
CA ASP A 71 19.97 7.92 -9.72
C ASP A 71 19.81 6.72 -8.76
N ASP A 72 19.40 6.97 -7.51
CA ASP A 72 19.07 5.97 -6.51
C ASP A 72 18.03 6.51 -5.53
N THR A 73 17.07 5.66 -5.16
CA THR A 73 16.02 5.96 -4.18
C THR A 73 15.51 4.64 -3.60
N ASP A 74 14.86 4.70 -2.44
CA ASP A 74 14.17 3.56 -1.87
C ASP A 74 12.66 3.76 -2.07
N TRP A 75 11.94 2.69 -2.38
CA TRP A 75 10.49 2.69 -2.43
C TRP A 75 9.99 1.87 -1.25
N VAL A 76 9.29 2.50 -0.32
CA VAL A 76 8.57 1.83 0.75
C VAL A 76 7.08 1.98 0.48
N VAL A 77 6.40 0.83 0.44
CA VAL A 77 4.95 0.77 0.28
C VAL A 77 4.37 0.05 1.47
N LYS A 78 3.28 0.55 2.02
CA LYS A 78 2.54 -0.08 3.11
C LYS A 78 1.11 -0.33 2.67
N LEU A 79 0.63 -1.54 2.92
CA LEU A 79 -0.80 -1.83 2.93
C LEU A 79 -1.31 -1.52 4.33
N ILE A 80 -2.33 -0.67 4.41
CA ILE A 80 -2.92 -0.24 5.68
C ILE A 80 -4.41 -0.53 5.74
N ASP A 81 -4.89 -0.82 6.94
CA ASP A 81 -6.31 -0.84 7.28
C ASP A 81 -6.67 0.49 7.94
N VAL A 82 -7.58 1.24 7.32
CA VAL A 82 -8.04 2.53 7.81
C VAL A 82 -9.39 2.35 8.49
N PHE A 83 -9.36 2.49 9.80
CA PHE A 83 -10.53 2.34 10.66
C PHE A 83 -11.50 3.51 10.43
N PRO A 84 -12.81 3.29 10.62
CA PRO A 84 -13.80 4.36 10.55
C PRO A 84 -13.54 5.43 11.61
N SER A 85 -13.85 6.68 11.27
CA SER A 85 -13.71 7.84 12.17
C SER A 85 -14.80 7.87 13.25
N SER A 86 -15.92 7.19 13.04
CA SER A 86 -16.99 7.01 14.03
C SER A 86 -17.97 5.89 13.61
N PRO A 87 -18.65 5.25 14.58
CA PRO A 87 -18.36 5.29 16.02
C PRO A 87 -17.00 4.63 16.34
N PRO A 88 -16.41 4.89 17.53
CA PRO A 88 -15.19 4.22 17.95
C PRO A 88 -15.38 2.70 17.98
N SER A 89 -14.32 1.95 17.67
CA SER A 89 -14.33 0.51 17.87
C SER A 89 -14.60 0.19 19.34
N ALA A 90 -15.52 -0.75 19.60
CA ALA A 90 -15.89 -1.16 20.96
C ALA A 90 -14.78 -1.95 21.67
N SER A 91 -13.83 -2.51 20.91
CA SER A 91 -12.75 -3.37 21.39
C SER A 91 -11.41 -3.13 20.68
N GLY A 92 -11.35 -2.14 19.78
CA GLY A 92 -10.19 -1.86 18.93
C GLY A 92 -9.51 -0.52 19.21
N PRO A 93 -8.49 -0.16 18.41
CA PRO A 93 -7.78 1.10 18.53
C PRO A 93 -8.71 2.31 18.33
N GLN A 94 -8.22 3.49 18.72
CA GLN A 94 -8.96 4.74 18.65
C GLN A 94 -9.59 4.98 17.27
N SER A 95 -10.74 5.66 17.22
CA SER A 95 -11.37 6.04 15.96
C SER A 95 -10.39 6.65 14.94
N GLY A 96 -10.53 6.22 13.69
CA GLY A 96 -9.71 6.68 12.58
C GLY A 96 -8.25 6.21 12.65
N TYR A 97 -7.91 5.22 13.47
CA TYR A 97 -6.58 4.59 13.50
C TYR A 97 -6.20 3.98 12.15
N TRP A 98 -4.94 4.10 11.75
CA TRP A 98 -4.42 3.45 10.55
C TRP A 98 -3.47 2.34 10.96
N GLU A 99 -3.90 1.09 10.76
CA GLU A 99 -3.11 -0.10 11.07
C GLU A 99 -2.22 -0.47 9.88
N LYS A 100 -0.96 -0.79 10.14
CA LYS A 100 -0.07 -1.37 9.12
C LYS A 100 -0.31 -2.87 9.00
N VAL A 101 -0.87 -3.30 7.88
CA VAL A 101 -1.14 -4.72 7.58
C VAL A 101 0.12 -5.43 7.08
N THR A 102 0.82 -4.83 6.12
CA THR A 102 2.11 -5.33 5.62
C THR A 102 2.92 -4.20 5.01
N GLN A 103 4.23 -4.43 4.85
CA GLN A 103 5.17 -3.49 4.24
C GLN A 103 5.96 -4.17 3.14
N CYS A 104 6.22 -3.40 2.09
CA CYS A 104 6.94 -3.76 0.89
C CYS A 104 8.09 -2.75 0.75
N GLN A 105 9.28 -3.22 0.41
CA GLN A 105 10.41 -2.32 0.17
C GLN A 105 11.23 -2.79 -1.01
N LEU A 106 11.62 -1.84 -1.85
CA LEU A 106 12.53 -2.07 -2.96
C LEU A 106 13.52 -0.91 -3.05
N LYS A 107 14.81 -1.21 -3.00
CA LYS A 107 15.83 -0.26 -3.42
C LYS A 107 15.76 -0.12 -4.94
N GLY A 108 15.51 1.08 -5.47
CA GLY A 108 15.21 1.28 -6.89
C GLY A 108 16.36 0.86 -7.83
N THR A 109 17.60 0.92 -7.35
CA THR A 109 18.76 0.39 -8.07
C THR A 109 18.76 -1.15 -8.21
N HIS A 110 17.97 -1.86 -7.42
CA HIS A 110 17.83 -3.32 -7.43
C HIS A 110 16.52 -3.80 -8.08
N ARG A 111 15.89 -2.96 -8.92
CA ARG A 111 14.63 -3.28 -9.63
C ARG A 111 14.68 -4.53 -10.51
N PHE A 112 15.87 -5.02 -10.86
CA PHE A 112 16.08 -6.23 -11.66
C PHE A 112 16.56 -7.44 -10.84
N GLY A 113 16.63 -7.32 -9.51
CA GLY A 113 17.13 -8.36 -8.61
C GLY A 113 18.23 -7.86 -7.66
N HIS A 114 18.55 -8.67 -6.66
CA HIS A 114 19.50 -8.32 -5.61
C HIS A 114 20.97 -8.53 -6.00
N GLN A 115 21.26 -9.11 -7.17
CA GLN A 115 22.61 -9.48 -7.58
C GLN A 115 23.44 -8.28 -8.05
N ARG A 116 22.79 -7.21 -8.52
CA ARG A 116 23.47 -6.03 -9.05
C ARG A 116 22.63 -4.76 -8.88
N ALA A 117 23.28 -3.70 -8.43
CA ALA A 117 22.74 -2.34 -8.50
C ALA A 117 22.89 -1.76 -9.91
N VAL A 118 21.80 -1.25 -10.47
CA VAL A 118 21.74 -0.52 -11.75
C VAL A 118 21.16 0.87 -11.47
N PRO A 119 21.89 1.96 -11.78
CA PRO A 119 21.39 3.32 -11.60
C PRO A 119 19.98 3.52 -12.19
N ILE A 120 19.18 4.32 -11.50
CA ILE A 120 17.87 4.78 -11.97
C ILE A 120 18.12 5.89 -13.01
N PRO A 121 17.48 5.85 -14.20
CA PRO A 121 17.59 6.95 -15.13
C PRO A 121 16.87 8.20 -14.59
N VAL A 122 17.64 9.24 -14.30
CA VAL A 122 17.16 10.52 -13.73
C VAL A 122 16.05 11.13 -14.59
N ASN A 123 14.96 11.55 -13.94
CA ASN A 123 13.78 12.18 -14.55
C ASN A 123 13.10 11.35 -15.66
N LYS A 124 13.29 10.02 -15.65
CA LYS A 124 12.57 9.10 -16.54
C LYS A 124 11.63 8.23 -15.74
N LYS A 125 10.46 7.96 -16.33
CA LYS A 125 9.51 6.98 -15.82
C LYS A 125 10.17 5.59 -15.86
N VAL A 126 10.08 4.89 -14.73
CA VAL A 126 10.59 3.53 -14.52
C VAL A 126 9.48 2.68 -13.92
N HIS A 127 9.47 1.40 -14.30
CA HIS A 127 8.55 0.39 -13.79
C HIS A 127 9.23 -0.42 -12.69
N TYR A 128 8.54 -0.60 -11.56
CA TYR A 128 8.99 -1.39 -10.43
C TYR A 128 7.93 -2.42 -10.04
N ALA A 129 8.36 -3.65 -9.78
CA ALA A 129 7.53 -4.70 -9.20
C ALA A 129 7.96 -4.91 -7.74
N ILE A 130 7.18 -4.40 -6.79
CA ILE A 130 7.51 -4.43 -5.36
C ILE A 130 6.62 -5.48 -4.69
N ARG A 131 7.23 -6.59 -4.27
CA ARG A 131 6.53 -7.65 -3.54
C ARG A 131 6.50 -7.33 -2.06
N CYS A 132 5.32 -7.43 -1.46
CA CYS A 132 5.13 -7.26 -0.02
C CYS A 132 5.40 -8.59 0.70
N LEU A 133 5.50 -8.55 2.04
CA LEU A 133 5.40 -9.79 2.81
C LEU A 133 3.97 -10.36 2.71
N PRO A 134 3.81 -11.70 2.65
CA PRO A 134 2.48 -12.31 2.73
C PRO A 134 1.73 -11.86 3.98
N THR A 135 0.42 -11.72 3.86
CA THR A 135 -0.48 -11.34 4.96
C THR A 135 -1.76 -12.16 4.90
N SER A 136 -2.50 -12.16 5.99
CA SER A 136 -3.87 -12.66 6.10
C SER A 136 -4.61 -11.70 7.02
N GLN A 137 -5.34 -10.77 6.41
CA GLN A 137 -6.04 -9.67 7.10
C GLN A 137 -7.50 -9.66 6.69
N LEU A 138 -8.39 -9.59 7.68
CA LEU A 138 -9.79 -9.26 7.47
C LEU A 138 -9.97 -7.75 7.61
N PHE A 139 -10.34 -7.08 6.51
CA PHE A 139 -10.79 -5.70 6.55
C PHE A 139 -12.30 -5.69 6.78
N GLU A 140 -12.76 -5.18 7.91
CA GLU A 140 -14.18 -5.19 8.27
C GLU A 140 -15.01 -4.25 7.38
N ALA A 141 -16.31 -4.51 7.24
CA ALA A 141 -17.22 -3.57 6.61
C ALA A 141 -17.13 -2.17 7.27
N GLY A 142 -17.07 -1.12 6.46
CA GLY A 142 -16.88 0.27 6.91
C GLY A 142 -15.42 0.71 7.03
N HIS A 143 -14.47 -0.22 7.10
CA HIS A 143 -13.04 0.10 6.99
C HIS A 143 -12.68 0.48 5.55
N ARG A 144 -11.44 0.93 5.32
CA ARG A 144 -10.89 1.17 3.98
C ARG A 144 -9.55 0.48 3.83
N ILE A 145 -9.30 0.00 2.62
CA ILE A 145 -7.96 -0.47 2.24
C ILE A 145 -7.17 0.75 1.80
N GLY A 146 -5.99 0.96 2.38
CA GLY A 146 -5.09 2.04 2.01
C GLY A 146 -3.73 1.56 1.54
N ILE A 147 -3.11 2.35 0.68
CA ILE A 147 -1.71 2.22 0.27
C ILE A 147 -0.99 3.51 0.61
N MET A 148 0.10 3.40 1.36
CA MET A 148 1.03 4.51 1.60
C MET A 148 2.33 4.27 0.84
N ILE A 149 2.81 5.26 0.10
CA ILE A 149 4.07 5.21 -0.65
C ILE A 149 4.98 6.31 -0.13
N SER A 150 6.18 5.94 0.31
CA SER A 150 7.24 6.87 0.71
C SER A 150 8.58 6.45 0.13
N SER A 151 9.59 7.30 0.27
CA SER A 151 11.00 6.90 0.07
C SER A 151 11.77 6.79 1.39
N GLY A 152 11.04 6.64 2.50
CA GLY A 152 11.58 6.43 3.84
C GLY A 152 12.37 5.14 3.99
N ALA A 153 13.13 5.04 5.08
CA ALA A 153 13.73 3.78 5.50
C ALA A 153 13.01 3.24 6.73
N ALA A 154 13.00 1.91 6.92
CA ALA A 154 12.57 1.35 8.20
C ALA A 154 13.47 1.86 9.34
N ALA A 155 12.94 1.97 10.56
CA ALA A 155 13.67 2.54 11.71
C ALA A 155 15.01 1.83 12.02
N ASP A 156 15.16 0.58 11.59
CA ASP A 156 16.34 -0.27 11.71
C ASP A 156 17.31 -0.15 10.51
N ARG A 157 17.02 0.70 9.53
CA ARG A 157 17.80 0.85 8.29
C ARG A 157 18.35 2.26 8.15
N VAL A 158 19.52 2.36 7.50
CA VAL A 158 20.09 3.65 7.13
C VAL A 158 19.28 4.22 5.96
N PRO A 159 18.73 5.44 6.07
CA PRO A 159 18.09 6.14 4.97
C PRO A 159 18.98 6.19 3.73
N ASN A 160 18.35 6.15 2.54
CA ASN A 160 19.08 6.43 1.32
C ASN A 160 19.71 7.84 1.41
N PRO A 161 21.03 8.00 1.20
CA PRO A 161 21.70 9.28 1.39
C PRO A 161 21.41 10.28 0.26
N ASN A 162 20.81 9.82 -0.85
CA ASN A 162 20.55 10.67 -2.01
C ASN A 162 19.23 11.42 -1.86
N PRO A 163 19.26 12.77 -1.76
CA PRO A 163 18.04 13.56 -1.77
C PRO A 163 17.39 13.47 -3.15
N ALA A 164 16.07 13.27 -3.18
CA ALA A 164 15.33 13.11 -4.42
C ALA A 164 13.94 13.73 -4.32
N ILE A 165 13.47 14.27 -5.44
CA ILE A 165 12.05 14.47 -5.69
C ILE A 165 11.58 13.26 -6.50
N ASN A 166 10.60 12.55 -5.95
CA ASN A 166 10.03 11.37 -6.56
C ASN A 166 8.65 11.72 -7.13
N THR A 167 8.29 11.14 -8.27
CA THR A 167 6.97 11.31 -8.87
C THR A 167 6.37 9.92 -9.07
N VAL A 168 5.14 9.72 -8.59
CA VAL A 168 4.37 8.48 -8.77
C VAL A 168 3.28 8.73 -9.79
N PHE A 169 3.25 7.92 -10.85
CA PHE A 169 2.28 8.04 -11.93
C PHE A 169 1.01 7.23 -11.62
N HIS A 170 -0.14 7.70 -12.11
CA HIS A 170 -1.45 7.06 -11.87
C HIS A 170 -1.62 5.69 -12.52
N SER A 171 -0.71 5.33 -13.43
CA SER A 171 -0.62 3.97 -13.96
C SER A 171 -0.09 2.95 -12.93
N THR A 172 0.31 3.41 -11.74
CA THR A 172 0.62 2.57 -10.58
C THR A 172 -0.60 1.78 -10.13
N ARG A 173 -0.40 0.50 -9.78
CA ARG A 173 -1.48 -0.40 -9.35
C ARG A 173 -1.02 -1.26 -8.17
N ALA A 174 -1.93 -1.49 -7.23
CA ALA A 174 -1.77 -2.49 -6.18
C ALA A 174 -2.66 -3.70 -6.49
N THR A 175 -2.07 -4.90 -6.49
CA THR A 175 -2.78 -6.17 -6.59
C THR A 175 -2.80 -6.82 -5.21
N VAL A 176 -3.99 -6.97 -4.64
CA VAL A 176 -4.21 -7.60 -3.34
C VAL A 176 -4.93 -8.95 -3.52
N PRO A 177 -4.43 -10.05 -2.94
CA PRO A 177 -5.06 -11.35 -3.08
C PRO A 177 -6.29 -11.46 -2.17
N ILE A 178 -7.47 -11.22 -2.74
CA ILE A 178 -8.74 -11.31 -2.01
C ILE A 178 -9.15 -12.78 -1.92
N ALA A 179 -9.37 -13.28 -0.70
CA ALA A 179 -9.87 -14.63 -0.48
C ALA A 179 -11.34 -14.73 -0.96
N PRO A 180 -11.75 -15.86 -1.57
CA PRO A 180 -13.15 -16.11 -1.87
C PRO A 180 -13.99 -16.03 -0.60
N ARG A 181 -15.18 -15.43 -0.66
CA ARG A 181 -16.09 -15.48 0.48
C ARG A 181 -16.66 -16.88 0.63
N ASP A 182 -16.35 -17.52 1.74
CA ASP A 182 -17.14 -18.66 2.19
C ASP A 182 -18.48 -18.13 2.74
N ASN A 183 -19.57 -18.36 2.01
CA ASN A 183 -20.94 -18.06 2.46
C ASN A 183 -21.41 -18.96 3.62
N ALA A 184 -20.49 -19.57 4.36
CA ALA A 184 -20.74 -20.59 5.38
C ALA A 184 -20.27 -20.14 6.76
N ARG A 185 -20.66 -18.93 7.22
CA ARG A 185 -20.79 -18.72 8.67
C ARG A 185 -22.04 -19.48 9.12
N VAL A 186 -21.86 -20.72 9.58
CA VAL A 186 -22.88 -21.46 10.33
C VAL A 186 -23.12 -20.70 11.63
N THR A 187 -24.17 -19.87 11.66
CA THR A 187 -24.73 -19.33 12.89
C THR A 187 -25.57 -20.45 13.53
N GLY A 188 -24.95 -21.25 14.39
CA GLY A 188 -25.66 -22.15 15.30
C GLY A 188 -25.09 -21.98 16.71
N PRO A 189 -25.94 -21.81 17.75
CA PRO A 189 -25.45 -21.79 19.13
C PRO A 189 -24.82 -23.15 19.48
N PRO A 190 -23.96 -23.21 20.52
CA PRO A 190 -23.47 -24.49 21.02
C PRO A 190 -24.68 -25.36 21.40
N GLN A 191 -24.78 -26.54 20.79
CA GLN A 191 -25.70 -27.57 21.23
C GLN A 191 -25.20 -28.06 22.59
N GLY A 192 -26.05 -27.82 23.61
CA GLY A 192 -26.14 -28.43 24.96
C GLY A 192 -24.92 -29.14 25.53
#